data_AF-A0A096F8J4-F1
#
_entry.id   AF-A0A096F8J4-F1
#
_cell.length_a   1.000
_cell.length_b   1.000
_cell.length_c   1.000
_cell.angle_alpha   90.00
_cell.angle_beta   90.00
_cell.angle_gamma   90.00
#
_symmetry.space_group_name_H-M   'P 1'
#
loop_
_entity.id
_entity.type
_entity.pdbx_description
1 polymer ?
#
loop_
_entity_poly.entity_id
_entity_poly.type
_entity_poly.pdbx_seq_one_letter_code
_entity_poly.pdbx_strand_id
1 'polypeptide(L)'
;MPRISRYIWSLFALSASSLAGAQSSVTLFGVMDAGVSRYMVRSNSWDGSGRTASQGIWALSPSGNLASRLGVRAVEDLGAGMSASMWLEAPVTNDTGGGALNFGRRSTVSLAGNWGELRLGRDHTPSFLNDWAFDPYSVNGVGVNLLAVVSSNLAINRALSTQTSGTLPERLLGNGLSAGTDNYLRANNSIGYHLPTGLGGLYGQLMYAFPENDARRGRYAGGRIGWASGPTDIALGYGESMLGTFNGRKETIKSLNLGGSYNFGPVRVLGEWSQVRNARSDVRATDRYDGLLAGVQIPVGLHQLRASVARVQFKNGQGTGDASVNKLALGYVHNLSKRTALYTTVSRISVSNGHNNPAVMGVTPLAVSSPVIMPQPAYSNSPGMQPRSALGFDAGLRMMF
;
A
#
# COMPACT_ATOMS: atom_id res chain seq x y z
N MET A 1 -42.92 -63.56 -9.30
CA MET A 1 -41.76 -62.68 -9.05
C MET A 1 -42.23 -61.46 -8.26
N PRO A 2 -41.44 -61.00 -7.28
CA PRO A 2 -41.90 -61.01 -5.88
C PRO A 2 -42.26 -59.63 -5.30
N ARG A 3 -43.04 -59.66 -4.23
CA ARG A 3 -43.25 -58.58 -3.27
C ARG A 3 -42.97 -59.11 -1.86
N ILE A 4 -42.37 -58.23 -1.03
CA ILE A 4 -42.21 -58.23 0.44
C ILE A 4 -40.93 -58.87 1.02
N SER A 5 -40.07 -58.03 1.62
CA SER A 5 -39.49 -58.16 2.98
C SER A 5 -38.71 -56.87 3.32
N ARG A 6 -39.25 -55.94 4.14
CA ARG A 6 -38.90 -55.70 5.57
C ARG A 6 -37.39 -55.60 5.87
N TYR A 7 -36.93 -54.42 6.32
CA TYR A 7 -36.31 -54.20 7.65
C TYR A 7 -36.43 -52.71 8.04
N ILE A 8 -36.75 -52.50 9.33
CA ILE A 8 -36.97 -51.23 10.03
C ILE A 8 -35.75 -51.01 10.96
N TRP A 9 -35.56 -49.75 11.41
CA TRP A 9 -34.75 -49.25 12.54
C TRP A 9 -33.29 -48.90 12.17
N SER A 10 -32.68 -47.76 12.54
CA SER A 10 -32.87 -46.97 13.75
C SER A 10 -32.33 -45.53 13.60
N LEU A 11 -33.15 -44.56 14.00
CA LEU A 11 -32.86 -43.40 14.85
C LEU A 11 -31.38 -43.18 15.25
N PHE A 12 -30.76 -42.09 14.76
CA PHE A 12 -29.78 -41.35 15.56
C PHE A 12 -30.37 -39.99 15.85
N ALA A 13 -30.62 -39.75 17.15
CA ALA A 13 -31.09 -38.50 17.69
C ALA A 13 -30.10 -37.38 17.31
N LEU A 14 -30.58 -36.41 16.53
CA LEU A 14 -29.98 -35.08 16.47
C LEU A 14 -30.28 -34.43 17.83
N SER A 15 -29.48 -34.80 18.84
CA SER A 15 -29.51 -34.17 20.15
C SER A 15 -29.13 -32.70 19.95
N ALA A 16 -30.05 -31.84 20.37
CA ALA A 16 -29.90 -30.42 20.41
C ALA A 16 -28.56 -30.06 21.06
N SER A 17 -27.58 -29.70 20.22
CA SER A 17 -26.47 -28.86 20.67
C SER A 17 -27.11 -27.53 21.00
N SER A 18 -27.10 -27.18 22.27
CA SER A 18 -27.46 -25.87 22.82
C SER A 18 -27.20 -24.75 21.83
N LEU A 19 -28.19 -23.88 21.66
CA LEU A 19 -28.11 -22.55 21.07
C LEU A 19 -26.87 -21.81 21.62
N ALA A 20 -25.70 -22.03 21.01
CA ALA A 20 -24.61 -21.10 21.10
C ALA A 20 -25.08 -19.92 20.27
N GLY A 21 -25.67 -18.92 20.94
CA GLY A 21 -26.03 -17.66 20.31
C GLY A 21 -24.77 -16.94 19.88
N ALA A 22 -24.19 -17.34 18.74
CA ALA A 22 -23.10 -16.63 18.11
C ALA A 22 -23.58 -15.21 17.84
N GLN A 23 -23.02 -14.23 18.56
CA GLN A 23 -23.33 -12.82 18.32
C GLN A 23 -22.63 -12.39 17.04
N SER A 24 -23.30 -12.63 15.91
CA SER A 24 -22.83 -12.17 14.60
C SER A 24 -23.13 -10.69 14.44
N SER A 25 -22.12 -9.90 14.09
CA SER A 25 -22.30 -8.50 13.71
C SER A 25 -21.84 -8.29 12.27
N VAL A 26 -22.63 -7.54 11.50
CA VAL A 26 -22.28 -7.10 10.15
C VAL A 26 -22.23 -5.58 10.18
N THR A 27 -21.16 -5.01 9.65
CA THR A 27 -20.96 -3.56 9.60
C THR A 27 -20.67 -3.14 8.17
N LEU A 28 -21.51 -2.27 7.63
CA LEU A 28 -21.17 -1.43 6.48
C LEU A 28 -20.36 -0.23 6.98
N PHE A 29 -19.25 0.08 6.32
CA PHE A 29 -18.40 1.20 6.68
C PHE A 29 -17.80 1.86 5.44
N GLY A 30 -17.31 3.10 5.60
CA GLY A 30 -16.64 3.76 4.50
C GLY A 30 -15.95 5.07 4.85
N VAL A 31 -15.26 5.60 3.84
CA VAL A 31 -14.64 6.92 3.83
C VAL A 31 -14.94 7.58 2.49
N MET A 32 -15.40 8.82 2.53
CA MET A 32 -15.44 9.71 1.38
C MET A 32 -14.54 10.90 1.66
N ASP A 33 -13.50 11.04 0.84
CA ASP A 33 -12.51 12.09 0.93
C ASP A 33 -12.38 12.77 -0.43
N ALA A 34 -12.65 14.07 -0.46
CA ALA A 34 -12.65 14.91 -1.64
C ALA A 34 -11.87 16.19 -1.38
N GLY A 35 -11.03 16.61 -2.33
CA GLY A 35 -10.29 17.86 -2.22
C GLY A 35 -10.04 18.53 -3.56
N VAL A 36 -9.80 19.85 -3.51
CA VAL A 36 -9.22 20.61 -4.61
C VAL A 36 -7.70 20.50 -4.52
N SER A 37 -7.08 20.09 -5.62
CA SER A 37 -5.65 19.83 -5.66
C SER A 37 -4.97 20.52 -6.83
N ARG A 38 -3.70 20.88 -6.62
CA ARG A 38 -2.81 21.45 -7.63
C ARG A 38 -1.56 20.60 -7.72
N TYR A 39 -1.30 20.08 -8.91
CA TYR A 39 -0.08 19.35 -9.22
C TYR A 39 0.73 20.13 -10.25
N MET A 40 2.03 20.23 -10.04
CA MET A 40 2.96 20.84 -10.99
C MET A 40 4.23 20.01 -11.07
N VAL A 41 4.77 19.86 -12.28
CA VAL A 41 6.03 19.20 -12.56
C VAL A 41 6.89 20.08 -13.45
N ARG A 42 8.21 19.99 -13.28
CA ARG A 42 9.19 20.67 -14.10
C ARG A 42 10.26 19.70 -14.56
N SER A 43 10.58 19.77 -15.84
CA SER A 43 11.71 19.11 -16.47
C SER A 43 12.75 20.14 -16.89
N ASN A 44 14.00 19.73 -16.94
CA ASN A 44 15.09 20.49 -17.55
C ASN A 44 15.90 19.60 -18.49
N SER A 45 16.68 20.22 -19.36
CA SER A 45 17.66 19.53 -20.19
C SER A 45 18.80 18.95 -19.33
N TRP A 46 19.26 17.75 -19.67
CA TRP A 46 20.50 17.17 -19.15
C TRP A 46 21.62 17.10 -20.19
N ASP A 47 21.30 17.39 -21.46
CA ASP A 47 22.20 17.38 -22.62
C ASP A 47 22.93 18.72 -22.85
N GLY A 48 22.82 19.68 -21.93
CA GLY A 48 23.44 21.01 -22.04
C GLY A 48 22.65 22.04 -22.87
N SER A 49 21.49 21.68 -23.44
CA SER A 49 20.70 22.59 -24.30
C SER A 49 19.97 23.73 -23.57
N GLY A 50 19.99 23.78 -22.24
CA GLY A 50 19.34 24.82 -21.43
C GLY A 50 17.79 24.80 -21.45
N ARG A 51 17.17 23.79 -22.05
CA ARG A 51 15.71 23.70 -22.19
C ARG A 51 15.03 23.44 -20.86
N THR A 52 13.82 24.00 -20.68
CA THR A 52 12.95 23.70 -19.53
C THR A 52 11.52 23.49 -20.00
N ALA A 53 10.80 22.60 -19.33
CA ALA A 53 9.38 22.36 -19.58
C ALA A 53 8.64 22.27 -18.25
N SER A 54 7.46 22.88 -18.17
CA SER A 54 6.62 22.81 -16.97
C SER A 54 5.20 22.43 -17.36
N GLN A 55 4.57 21.60 -16.55
CA GLN A 55 3.16 21.26 -16.67
C GLN A 55 2.49 21.41 -15.31
N GLY A 56 1.20 21.72 -15.30
CA GLY A 56 0.44 21.68 -14.07
C GLY A 56 -1.06 21.67 -14.31
N ILE A 57 -1.77 20.98 -13.41
CA ILE A 57 -3.22 20.81 -13.48
C ILE A 57 -3.87 21.13 -12.13
N TRP A 58 -5.06 21.72 -12.17
CA TRP A 58 -5.98 21.76 -11.03
C TRP A 58 -6.95 20.60 -11.18
N ALA A 59 -7.24 19.89 -10.10
CA ALA A 59 -8.13 18.75 -10.10
C ALA A 59 -9.05 18.78 -8.87
N LEU A 60 -10.27 18.28 -9.03
CA LEU A 60 -10.97 17.68 -7.91
C LEU A 60 -10.38 16.27 -7.76
N SER A 61 -9.79 15.95 -6.61
CA SER A 61 -9.17 14.65 -6.39
C SER A 61 -9.72 13.94 -5.15
N PRO A 62 -9.83 12.61 -5.20
CA PRO A 62 -10.20 11.82 -4.05
C PRO A 62 -8.99 11.58 -3.14
N SER A 63 -9.25 11.17 -1.90
CA SER A 63 -8.26 10.53 -1.02
C SER A 63 -7.04 11.39 -0.64
N GLY A 64 -7.22 12.70 -0.44
CA GLY A 64 -6.13 13.61 -0.06
C GLY A 64 -5.72 13.49 1.41
N ASN A 65 -6.60 13.01 2.30
CA ASN A 65 -6.30 12.80 3.73
C ASN A 65 -6.39 11.33 4.15
N LEU A 66 -7.40 10.60 3.68
CA LEU A 66 -7.56 9.16 3.84
C LEU A 66 -8.11 8.55 2.55
N ALA A 67 -7.66 7.34 2.22
CA ALA A 67 -8.19 6.61 1.08
C ALA A 67 -9.72 6.43 1.14
N SER A 68 -10.41 6.96 0.13
CA SER A 68 -11.83 6.77 -0.11
C SER A 68 -12.12 5.29 -0.36
N ARG A 69 -13.12 4.75 0.34
CA ARG A 69 -13.47 3.33 0.31
C ARG A 69 -14.88 3.05 0.78
N LEU A 70 -15.41 1.91 0.35
CA LEU A 70 -16.62 1.29 0.86
C LEU A 70 -16.31 -0.14 1.24
N GLY A 71 -16.83 -0.61 2.37
CA GLY A 71 -16.59 -1.98 2.80
C GLY A 71 -17.67 -2.56 3.69
N VAL A 72 -17.68 -3.89 3.74
CA VAL A 72 -18.49 -4.69 4.66
C VAL A 72 -17.55 -5.60 5.43
N ARG A 73 -17.75 -5.68 6.73
CA ARG A 73 -17.07 -6.65 7.59
C ARG A 73 -18.07 -7.37 8.47
N ALA A 74 -17.76 -8.60 8.84
CA ALA A 74 -18.51 -9.33 9.84
C ALA A 74 -17.61 -10.15 10.74
N VAL A 75 -18.09 -10.38 11.96
CA VAL A 75 -17.45 -11.23 12.97
C VAL A 75 -18.52 -12.13 13.56
N GLU A 76 -18.20 -13.41 13.69
CA GLU A 76 -19.00 -14.44 14.32
C GLU A 76 -18.20 -15.01 15.49
N ASP A 77 -18.76 -14.94 16.70
CA ASP A 77 -18.21 -15.62 17.88
C ASP A 77 -18.53 -17.12 17.79
N LEU A 78 -17.49 -17.94 17.74
CA LEU A 78 -17.61 -19.39 17.63
C LEU A 78 -17.59 -20.08 19.02
N GLY A 79 -17.51 -19.30 20.09
CA GLY A 79 -17.34 -19.79 21.45
C GLY A 79 -15.88 -20.13 21.79
N ALA A 80 -15.62 -20.40 23.08
CA ALA A 80 -14.31 -20.80 23.61
C ALA A 80 -13.14 -19.87 23.22
N GLY A 81 -13.42 -18.57 22.99
CA GLY A 81 -12.43 -17.58 22.59
C GLY A 81 -12.02 -17.66 21.11
N MET A 82 -12.79 -18.35 20.27
CA MET A 82 -12.60 -18.40 18.82
C MET A 82 -13.58 -17.50 18.08
N SER A 83 -13.15 -16.95 16.94
CA SER A 83 -14.02 -16.16 16.07
C SER A 83 -13.72 -16.40 14.60
N ALA A 84 -14.77 -16.44 13.78
CA ALA A 84 -14.66 -16.31 12.32
C ALA A 84 -14.89 -14.84 11.92
N SER A 85 -14.26 -14.39 10.83
CA SER A 85 -14.49 -13.04 10.31
C SER A 85 -14.38 -12.97 8.80
N MET A 86 -15.08 -11.98 8.22
CA MET A 86 -14.94 -11.60 6.81
C MET A 86 -14.69 -10.09 6.67
N TRP A 87 -13.96 -9.70 5.63
CA TRP A 87 -13.70 -8.31 5.27
C TRP A 87 -13.68 -8.14 3.76
N LEU A 88 -14.54 -7.27 3.23
CA LEU A 88 -14.61 -6.88 1.84
C LEU A 88 -14.49 -5.35 1.76
N GLU A 89 -13.51 -4.83 1.02
CA GLU A 89 -13.24 -3.40 0.90
C GLU A 89 -12.88 -3.03 -0.55
N ALA A 90 -13.65 -2.11 -1.11
CA ALA A 90 -13.51 -1.59 -2.47
C ALA A 90 -13.03 -0.13 -2.47
N PRO A 91 -12.20 0.29 -3.45
CA PRO A 91 -11.88 1.69 -3.64
C PRO A 91 -13.06 2.43 -4.30
N VAL A 92 -13.28 3.68 -3.91
CA VAL A 92 -14.31 4.55 -4.53
C VAL A 92 -13.70 5.92 -4.83
N THR A 93 -14.12 6.56 -5.91
CA THR A 93 -13.63 7.88 -6.32
C THR A 93 -14.79 8.83 -6.58
N ASN A 94 -14.88 9.89 -5.78
CA ASN A 94 -16.01 10.83 -5.78
C ASN A 94 -15.90 11.93 -6.86
N ASP A 95 -14.73 12.10 -7.48
CA ASP A 95 -14.46 13.09 -8.51
C ASP A 95 -15.05 12.70 -9.87
N THR A 96 -15.03 11.41 -10.18
CA THR A 96 -15.48 10.81 -11.45
C THR A 96 -16.74 9.96 -11.28
N GLY A 97 -17.20 9.75 -10.03
CA GLY A 97 -18.17 8.70 -9.71
C GLY A 97 -17.63 7.29 -9.97
N GLY A 98 -16.32 7.17 -10.21
CA GLY A 98 -15.62 5.93 -10.48
C GLY A 98 -15.20 5.16 -9.23
N GLY A 99 -14.29 4.22 -9.45
CA GLY A 99 -13.95 3.17 -8.50
C GLY A 99 -14.59 1.86 -8.96
N ALA A 100 -13.82 0.78 -8.84
CA ALA A 100 -14.37 -0.54 -9.12
C ALA A 100 -15.03 -1.05 -7.83
N LEU A 101 -16.25 -1.57 -7.93
CA LEU A 101 -16.78 -2.51 -6.92
C LEU A 101 -16.04 -3.85 -6.99
N ASN A 102 -14.73 -3.81 -7.24
CA ASN A 102 -13.82 -4.91 -6.99
C ASN A 102 -13.35 -4.76 -5.53
N PHE A 103 -13.33 -5.83 -4.76
CA PHE A 103 -12.82 -5.81 -3.38
C PHE A 103 -11.28 -5.79 -3.37
N GLY A 104 -10.67 -4.97 -4.24
CA GLY A 104 -9.25 -4.92 -4.50
C GLY A 104 -8.42 -4.27 -3.39
N ARG A 105 -9.04 -3.67 -2.37
CA ARG A 105 -8.35 -3.15 -1.18
C ARG A 105 -8.17 -4.23 -0.11
N ARG A 106 -9.21 -5.03 0.14
CA ARG A 106 -9.13 -6.21 1.00
C ARG A 106 -10.29 -7.13 0.71
N SER A 107 -10.02 -8.43 0.58
CA SER A 107 -11.04 -9.46 0.41
C SER A 107 -10.58 -10.71 1.14
N THR A 108 -10.98 -10.85 2.41
CA THR A 108 -10.45 -11.89 3.30
C THR A 108 -11.51 -12.59 4.13
N VAL A 109 -11.28 -13.86 4.41
CA VAL A 109 -11.91 -14.63 5.50
C VAL A 109 -10.84 -15.02 6.51
N SER A 110 -11.16 -15.09 7.78
CA SER A 110 -10.20 -15.45 8.82
C SER A 110 -10.83 -16.27 9.95
N LEU A 111 -10.00 -17.09 10.59
CA LEU A 111 -10.27 -17.75 11.85
C LEU A 111 -9.27 -17.23 12.89
N ALA A 112 -9.73 -16.87 14.08
CA ALA A 112 -8.89 -16.36 15.14
C ALA A 112 -9.19 -17.04 16.48
N GLY A 113 -8.21 -16.99 17.38
CA GLY A 113 -8.34 -17.38 18.78
C GLY A 113 -7.09 -17.02 19.59
N ASN A 114 -6.90 -17.64 20.75
CA ASN A 114 -5.73 -17.38 21.61
C ASN A 114 -4.37 -17.66 20.93
N TRP A 115 -4.38 -18.42 19.83
CA TRP A 115 -3.21 -18.76 19.02
C TRP A 115 -2.86 -17.71 17.97
N GLY A 116 -3.71 -16.69 17.76
CA GLY A 116 -3.53 -15.67 16.73
C GLY A 116 -4.66 -15.67 15.71
N GLU A 117 -4.35 -15.28 14.47
CA GLU A 117 -5.31 -15.25 13.37
C GLU A 117 -4.70 -15.88 12.12
N LEU A 118 -5.44 -16.79 11.49
CA LEU A 118 -5.18 -17.28 10.14
C LEU A 118 -6.12 -16.55 9.19
N ARG A 119 -5.55 -15.82 8.22
CA ARG A 119 -6.27 -14.99 7.26
C ARG A 119 -6.01 -15.47 5.84
N LEU A 120 -7.09 -15.67 5.08
CA LEU A 120 -7.04 -16.11 3.68
C LEU A 120 -7.63 -15.03 2.79
N GLY A 121 -6.93 -14.70 1.70
CA GLY A 121 -7.42 -13.78 0.66
C GLY A 121 -6.45 -12.62 0.37
N ARG A 122 -6.96 -11.57 -0.28
CA ARG A 122 -6.15 -10.42 -0.70
C ARG A 122 -6.01 -9.42 0.44
N ASP A 123 -4.79 -9.10 0.82
CA ASP A 123 -4.49 -8.12 1.87
C ASP A 123 -3.14 -7.42 1.65
N HIS A 124 -2.84 -6.43 2.49
CA HIS A 124 -1.54 -5.76 2.55
C HIS A 124 -0.40 -6.73 2.85
N THR A 125 0.71 -6.52 2.15
CA THR A 125 1.93 -7.28 2.44
C THR A 125 2.56 -6.81 3.75
N PRO A 126 3.24 -7.72 4.48
CA PRO A 126 3.92 -7.38 5.73
C PRO A 126 4.90 -6.21 5.63
N SER A 127 5.64 -6.09 4.53
CA SER A 127 6.59 -4.97 4.35
C SER A 127 5.87 -3.63 4.17
N PHE A 128 4.82 -3.55 3.34
CA PHE A 128 4.07 -2.31 3.15
C PHE A 128 3.42 -1.77 4.43
N LEU A 129 3.08 -2.63 5.40
CA LEU A 129 2.49 -2.19 6.66
C LEU A 129 3.40 -1.23 7.45
N ASN A 130 4.73 -1.29 7.27
CA ASN A 130 5.65 -0.32 7.86
C ASN A 130 5.53 1.06 7.18
N ASP A 131 5.56 1.11 5.84
CA ASP A 131 5.34 2.33 5.05
C ASP A 131 4.01 3.01 5.43
N TRP A 132 3.00 2.21 5.81
CA TRP A 132 1.72 2.73 6.28
C TRP A 132 1.72 3.19 7.74
N ALA A 133 2.31 2.40 8.65
CA ALA A 133 2.32 2.69 10.08
C ALA A 133 3.24 3.87 10.47
N PHE A 134 4.33 4.04 9.73
CA PHE A 134 5.38 5.04 9.99
C PHE A 134 5.41 6.16 8.95
N ASP A 135 4.23 6.56 8.43
CA ASP A 135 4.03 7.73 7.60
C ASP A 135 3.11 8.74 8.31
N PRO A 136 3.48 10.04 8.45
CA PRO A 136 2.58 11.03 9.02
C PRO A 136 1.25 11.19 8.24
N TYR A 137 1.22 10.80 6.97
CA TYR A 137 0.09 10.93 6.05
C TYR A 137 -0.63 9.61 5.73
N SER A 138 -0.20 8.50 6.34
CA SER A 138 -0.79 7.16 6.17
C SER A 138 -0.92 6.72 4.71
N VAL A 139 0.05 7.11 3.88
CA VAL A 139 0.15 6.80 2.44
C VAL A 139 -0.97 7.42 1.60
N ASN A 140 -1.37 8.66 1.90
CA ASN A 140 -2.42 9.37 1.15
C ASN A 140 -2.02 10.81 0.78
N GLY A 141 -2.69 11.33 -0.25
CA GLY A 141 -2.56 12.70 -0.74
C GLY A 141 -1.15 13.10 -1.14
N VAL A 142 -0.96 14.41 -1.33
CA VAL A 142 0.32 15.01 -1.73
C VAL A 142 1.42 14.85 -0.69
N GLY A 143 1.06 14.54 0.56
CA GLY A 143 1.98 14.33 1.68
C GLY A 143 2.57 12.92 1.77
N VAL A 144 2.04 11.95 1.01
CA VAL A 144 2.45 10.53 1.00
C VAL A 144 3.96 10.33 1.14
N ASN A 145 4.39 9.38 1.97
CA ASN A 145 5.81 9.11 2.12
C ASN A 145 6.48 8.77 0.76
N LEU A 146 7.72 9.24 0.57
CA LEU A 146 8.42 9.11 -0.72
C LEU A 146 8.83 7.66 -1.03
N LEU A 147 9.08 6.85 0.00
CA LEU A 147 9.47 5.44 -0.12
C LEU A 147 8.39 4.64 -0.85
N ALA A 148 7.13 4.87 -0.47
CA ALA A 148 5.97 4.22 -1.06
C ALA A 148 5.68 4.65 -2.49
N VAL A 149 5.93 5.93 -2.82
CA VAL A 149 5.77 6.40 -4.21
C VAL A 149 6.80 5.73 -5.12
N VAL A 150 8.06 5.68 -4.70
CA VAL A 150 9.13 5.03 -5.49
C VAL A 150 8.87 3.54 -5.66
N SER A 151 8.51 2.84 -4.58
CA SER A 151 8.19 1.41 -4.62
C SER A 151 6.95 1.12 -5.48
N SER A 152 5.92 1.98 -5.42
CA SER A 152 4.73 1.87 -6.28
C SER A 152 5.07 2.11 -7.75
N ASN A 153 5.87 3.15 -8.06
CA ASN A 153 6.33 3.41 -9.42
C ASN A 153 7.12 2.20 -9.96
N LEU A 154 7.99 1.61 -9.14
CA LEU A 154 8.74 0.42 -9.51
C LEU A 154 7.82 -0.77 -9.82
N ALA A 155 6.83 -1.03 -8.96
CA ALA A 155 5.83 -2.10 -9.18
C ALA A 155 5.01 -1.88 -10.47
N ILE A 156 4.57 -0.65 -10.71
CA ILE A 156 3.79 -0.29 -11.91
C ILE A 156 4.61 -0.45 -13.18
N ASN A 157 5.85 0.05 -13.21
CA ASN A 157 6.71 -0.06 -14.39
C ASN A 157 6.92 -1.52 -14.79
N ARG A 158 7.03 -2.43 -13.82
CA ARG A 158 7.13 -3.87 -14.07
C ARG A 158 5.83 -4.50 -14.53
N ALA A 159 4.70 -4.13 -13.93
CA ALA A 159 3.39 -4.60 -14.38
C ALA A 159 3.13 -4.15 -15.84
N LEU A 160 3.53 -2.92 -16.18
CA LEU A 160 3.42 -2.38 -17.53
C LEU A 160 4.34 -3.10 -18.54
N SER A 161 5.55 -3.48 -18.13
CA SER A 161 6.51 -4.15 -19.01
C SER A 161 6.25 -5.64 -19.21
N THR A 162 5.52 -6.30 -18.30
CA THR A 162 5.39 -7.77 -18.27
C THR A 162 4.01 -8.31 -18.62
N GLN A 163 2.97 -7.49 -18.58
CA GLN A 163 1.61 -7.89 -18.98
C GLN A 163 1.32 -7.38 -20.39
N THR A 164 0.94 -8.28 -21.30
CA THR A 164 0.61 -7.94 -22.68
C THR A 164 -0.88 -8.10 -22.99
N SER A 165 -1.66 -8.62 -22.04
CA SER A 165 -3.10 -8.84 -22.14
C SER A 165 -3.88 -8.07 -21.06
N GLY A 166 -5.14 -7.76 -21.35
CA GLY A 166 -6.03 -6.96 -20.51
C GLY A 166 -5.95 -5.46 -20.80
N THR A 167 -7.02 -4.73 -20.49
CA THR A 167 -7.05 -3.27 -20.62
C THR A 167 -6.10 -2.62 -19.61
N LEU A 168 -5.58 -1.41 -19.89
CA LEU A 168 -4.71 -0.70 -18.94
C LEU A 168 -5.35 -0.55 -17.54
N PRO A 169 -6.66 -0.24 -17.41
CA PRO A 169 -7.35 -0.27 -16.12
C PRO A 169 -7.37 -1.66 -15.47
N GLU A 170 -7.57 -2.75 -16.20
CA GLU A 170 -7.51 -4.11 -15.62
C GLU A 170 -6.12 -4.44 -15.08
N ARG A 171 -5.08 -4.07 -15.83
CA ARG A 171 -3.67 -4.30 -15.49
C ARG A 171 -3.21 -3.50 -14.26
N LEU A 172 -3.78 -2.31 -14.03
CA LEU A 172 -3.32 -1.36 -13.00
C LEU A 172 -4.28 -1.18 -11.82
N LEU A 173 -5.59 -1.28 -12.05
CA LEU A 173 -6.68 -1.02 -11.09
C LEU A 173 -7.59 -2.25 -10.86
N GLY A 174 -7.81 -3.08 -11.88
CA GLY A 174 -8.68 -4.26 -11.84
C GLY A 174 -8.13 -5.43 -11.01
N ASN A 175 -6.82 -5.67 -11.12
CA ASN A 175 -6.08 -6.65 -10.31
C ASN A 175 -5.34 -6.02 -9.11
N GLY A 176 -5.60 -4.72 -8.88
CA GLY A 176 -4.85 -3.83 -8.00
C GLY A 176 -3.39 -3.67 -8.41
N LEU A 177 -2.64 -2.81 -7.71
CA LEU A 177 -1.19 -2.58 -7.86
C LEU A 177 -0.30 -3.82 -7.55
N SER A 178 -0.86 -5.02 -7.69
CA SER A 178 -0.27 -6.34 -7.43
C SER A 178 -0.85 -7.37 -8.41
N ALA A 179 -0.88 -7.04 -9.69
CA ALA A 179 -1.40 -7.90 -10.75
C ALA A 179 -0.44 -9.09 -11.01
N GLY A 180 -0.20 -9.90 -9.97
CA GLY A 180 0.61 -11.11 -10.01
C GLY A 180 2.06 -10.89 -10.42
N THR A 181 2.66 -9.71 -10.22
CA THR A 181 4.08 -9.47 -10.59
C THR A 181 4.86 -8.97 -9.39
N ASP A 182 4.72 -7.68 -9.08
CA ASP A 182 5.31 -7.05 -7.92
C ASP A 182 4.21 -6.84 -6.85
N ASN A 183 4.27 -7.60 -5.76
CA ASN A 183 3.27 -7.56 -4.70
C ASN A 183 3.56 -6.47 -3.66
N TYR A 184 4.29 -5.40 -3.99
CA TYR A 184 4.70 -4.38 -3.03
C TYR A 184 3.57 -3.94 -2.08
N LEU A 185 2.42 -3.50 -2.60
CA LEU A 185 1.34 -2.94 -1.78
C LEU A 185 0.46 -4.01 -1.09
N ARG A 186 0.11 -5.06 -1.83
CA ARG A 186 -0.82 -6.14 -1.46
C ARG A 186 -0.43 -7.44 -2.15
N ALA A 187 -0.95 -8.58 -1.70
CA ALA A 187 -0.80 -9.83 -2.43
C ALA A 187 -2.18 -10.47 -2.68
N ASN A 188 -2.38 -11.00 -3.90
CA ASN A 188 -3.49 -11.91 -4.19
C ASN A 188 -3.20 -13.31 -3.63
N ASN A 189 -4.20 -14.18 -3.61
CA ASN A 189 -4.03 -15.61 -3.35
C ASN A 189 -3.19 -15.89 -2.09
N SER A 190 -3.41 -15.11 -1.02
CA SER A 190 -2.51 -15.11 0.12
C SER A 190 -3.10 -15.84 1.32
N ILE A 191 -2.19 -16.47 2.07
CA ILE A 191 -2.39 -16.98 3.42
C ILE A 191 -1.50 -16.16 4.35
N GLY A 192 -2.09 -15.61 5.40
CA GLY A 192 -1.42 -14.82 6.41
C GLY A 192 -1.63 -15.41 7.79
N TYR A 193 -0.60 -15.41 8.61
CA TYR A 193 -0.69 -15.71 10.04
C TYR A 193 -0.30 -14.48 10.83
N HIS A 194 -1.17 -14.04 11.75
CA HIS A 194 -0.93 -12.92 12.65
C HIS A 194 -0.73 -13.43 14.07
N LEU A 195 0.26 -12.87 14.77
CA LEU A 195 0.52 -13.21 16.16
C LEU A 195 -0.67 -12.85 17.07
N PRO A 196 -0.93 -13.64 18.13
CA PRO A 196 -1.96 -13.31 19.11
C PRO A 196 -1.64 -12.01 19.85
N THR A 197 -2.69 -11.45 20.46
CA THR A 197 -2.52 -10.36 21.43
C THR A 197 -1.97 -10.90 22.75
N GLY A 198 -1.50 -10.02 23.65
CA GLY A 198 -1.03 -10.41 24.98
C GLY A 198 0.45 -10.79 25.07
N LEU A 199 1.22 -10.67 23.98
CA LEU A 199 2.66 -10.99 23.94
C LEU A 199 3.56 -9.83 24.44
N GLY A 200 3.13 -9.08 25.46
CA GLY A 200 3.93 -7.99 26.04
C GLY A 200 4.30 -6.87 25.06
N GLY A 201 3.42 -6.58 24.09
CA GLY A 201 3.62 -5.58 23.04
C GLY A 201 4.20 -6.11 21.73
N LEU A 202 4.65 -7.37 21.70
CA LEU A 202 5.08 -8.02 20.46
C LEU A 202 3.87 -8.23 19.52
N TYR A 203 4.06 -7.89 18.25
CA TYR A 203 3.11 -8.16 17.18
C TYR A 203 3.85 -8.60 15.92
N GLY A 204 3.14 -9.24 15.00
CA GLY A 204 3.77 -9.71 13.78
C GLY A 204 2.82 -10.41 12.84
N GLN A 205 3.31 -10.62 11.62
CA GLN A 205 2.59 -11.27 10.55
C GLN A 205 3.57 -12.03 9.66
N LEU A 206 3.22 -13.24 9.27
CA LEU A 206 3.81 -13.94 8.13
C LEU A 206 2.78 -13.99 6.99
N MET A 207 3.24 -13.94 5.75
CA MET A 207 2.38 -14.04 4.58
C MET A 207 3.08 -14.83 3.46
N TYR A 208 2.32 -15.71 2.82
CA TYR A 208 2.68 -16.35 1.57
C TYR A 208 1.57 -16.16 0.53
N ALA A 209 1.93 -15.90 -0.73
CA ALA A 209 1.00 -15.78 -1.84
C ALA A 209 1.33 -16.78 -2.94
N PHE A 210 0.31 -17.51 -3.40
CA PHE A 210 0.46 -18.51 -4.45
C PHE A 210 0.50 -17.86 -5.84
N PRO A 211 1.45 -18.25 -6.71
CA PRO A 211 1.57 -17.66 -8.05
C PRO A 211 0.50 -18.13 -9.03
N GLU A 212 -0.03 -19.35 -8.88
CA GLU A 212 -1.04 -19.94 -9.79
C GLU A 212 -0.63 -19.96 -11.28
N ASN A 213 0.68 -20.03 -11.54
CA ASN A 213 1.25 -20.19 -12.89
C ASN A 213 2.62 -20.87 -12.84
N ASP A 214 3.01 -21.50 -13.95
CA ASP A 214 4.26 -22.25 -14.07
C ASP A 214 5.51 -21.37 -13.99
N ALA A 215 5.42 -20.11 -14.43
CA ALA A 215 6.51 -19.14 -14.34
C ALA A 215 6.81 -18.68 -12.90
N ARG A 216 5.97 -19.09 -11.93
CA ARG A 216 5.98 -18.70 -10.51
C ARG A 216 5.84 -17.19 -10.28
N ARG A 217 5.45 -16.45 -11.32
CA ARG A 217 5.29 -14.99 -11.29
C ARG A 217 4.17 -14.63 -10.30
N GLY A 218 4.39 -13.60 -9.48
CA GLY A 218 3.41 -13.16 -8.49
C GLY A 218 3.42 -13.92 -7.18
N ARG A 219 4.28 -14.94 -7.03
CA ARG A 219 4.54 -15.53 -5.72
C ARG A 219 5.11 -14.46 -4.78
N TYR A 220 4.59 -14.40 -3.56
CA TYR A 220 5.12 -13.55 -2.49
C TYR A 220 5.45 -14.40 -1.26
N ALA A 221 6.52 -14.04 -0.57
CA ALA A 221 6.80 -14.51 0.77
C ALA A 221 7.36 -13.35 1.59
N GLY A 222 6.82 -13.12 2.79
CA GLY A 222 7.30 -12.04 3.64
C GLY A 222 6.81 -12.14 5.06
N GLY A 223 7.39 -11.31 5.91
CA GLY A 223 7.08 -11.25 7.31
C GLY A 223 7.32 -9.86 7.88
N ARG A 224 6.62 -9.57 8.98
CA ARG A 224 6.79 -8.37 9.79
C ARG A 224 6.81 -8.80 11.25
N ILE A 225 7.72 -8.22 12.00
CA ILE A 225 7.75 -8.35 13.45
C ILE A 225 7.98 -6.96 14.05
N GLY A 226 7.24 -6.65 15.11
CA GLY A 226 7.34 -5.37 15.77
C GLY A 226 7.02 -5.47 17.24
N TRP A 227 7.37 -4.42 17.96
CA TRP A 227 7.11 -4.29 19.37
C TRP A 227 6.58 -2.89 19.66
N ALA A 228 5.43 -2.82 20.30
CA ALA A 228 4.81 -1.59 20.73
C ALA A 228 4.47 -1.66 22.22
N SER A 229 4.99 -0.69 22.99
CA SER A 229 4.69 -0.56 24.42
C SER A 229 4.84 0.91 24.85
N GLY A 230 3.84 1.38 25.59
CA GLY A 230 3.77 2.78 26.03
C GLY A 230 3.88 3.76 24.84
N PRO A 231 4.86 4.67 24.84
CA PRO A 231 5.04 5.65 23.77
C PRO A 231 5.75 5.11 22.52
N THR A 232 6.31 3.91 22.56
CA THR A 232 7.22 3.39 21.52
C THR A 232 6.54 2.36 20.64
N ASP A 233 6.81 2.41 19.34
CA ASP A 233 6.48 1.37 18.36
C ASP A 233 7.66 1.22 17.38
N ILE A 234 8.15 0.01 17.17
CA ILE A 234 9.19 -0.32 16.19
C ILE A 234 8.80 -1.59 15.43
N ALA A 235 9.10 -1.65 14.14
CA ALA A 235 8.91 -2.87 13.37
C ALA A 235 9.88 -3.04 12.20
N LEU A 236 10.28 -4.29 11.98
CA LEU A 236 11.05 -4.76 10.85
C LEU A 236 10.12 -5.53 9.90
N GLY A 237 10.18 -5.20 8.61
CA GLY A 237 9.41 -5.86 7.56
C GLY A 237 10.34 -6.36 6.45
N TYR A 238 10.08 -7.57 5.97
CA TYR A 238 10.73 -8.15 4.79
C TYR A 238 9.70 -8.74 3.84
N GLY A 239 9.91 -8.58 2.55
CA GLY A 239 9.10 -9.20 1.51
C GLY A 239 9.89 -9.51 0.26
N GLU A 240 9.59 -10.64 -0.37
CA GLU A 240 10.15 -11.06 -1.66
C GLU A 240 9.00 -11.35 -2.63
N SER A 241 8.98 -10.69 -3.79
CA SER A 241 8.08 -11.03 -4.90
C SER A 241 8.85 -11.65 -6.06
N MET A 242 8.33 -12.75 -6.60
CA MET A 242 8.85 -13.40 -7.80
C MET A 242 8.30 -12.70 -9.06
N LEU A 243 9.18 -12.09 -9.85
CA LEU A 243 8.81 -11.38 -11.08
C LEU A 243 8.70 -12.33 -12.28
N GLY A 244 9.35 -13.50 -12.20
CA GLY A 244 9.21 -14.59 -13.16
C GLY A 244 10.50 -15.39 -13.31
N THR A 245 10.42 -16.45 -14.12
CA THR A 245 11.58 -17.24 -14.53
C THR A 245 11.79 -17.04 -16.03
N PHE A 246 12.91 -16.46 -16.45
CA PHE A 246 13.25 -16.26 -17.86
C PHE A 246 14.50 -17.09 -18.20
N ASN A 247 14.42 -17.99 -19.18
CA ASN A 247 15.52 -18.88 -19.56
C ASN A 247 16.14 -19.64 -18.36
N GLY A 248 15.31 -20.11 -17.44
CA GLY A 248 15.74 -20.81 -16.22
C GLY A 248 16.28 -19.92 -15.10
N ARG A 249 16.31 -18.59 -15.29
CA ARG A 249 16.85 -17.62 -14.32
C ARG A 249 15.74 -16.95 -13.54
N LYS A 250 15.91 -16.82 -12.23
CA LYS A 250 14.94 -16.22 -11.32
C LYS A 250 15.16 -14.71 -11.24
N GLU A 251 14.09 -13.95 -11.41
CA GLU A 251 14.06 -12.51 -11.10
C GLU A 251 13.11 -12.27 -9.92
N THR A 252 13.61 -11.56 -8.91
CA THR A 252 12.90 -11.27 -7.68
C THR A 252 13.11 -9.82 -7.27
N ILE A 253 12.09 -9.21 -6.68
CA ILE A 253 12.26 -7.98 -5.93
C ILE A 253 12.21 -8.30 -4.44
N LYS A 254 13.15 -7.71 -3.70
CA LYS A 254 13.25 -7.81 -2.25
C LYS A 254 13.07 -6.44 -1.63
N SER A 255 12.21 -6.34 -0.63
CA SER A 255 12.00 -5.15 0.19
C SER A 255 12.34 -5.47 1.64
N LEU A 256 13.20 -4.65 2.24
CA LEU A 256 13.50 -4.67 3.66
C LEU A 256 13.26 -3.26 4.20
N ASN A 257 12.49 -3.13 5.28
CA ASN A 257 12.27 -1.85 5.93
C ASN A 257 12.27 -1.98 7.45
N LEU A 258 12.71 -0.91 8.10
CA LEU A 258 12.71 -0.74 9.55
C LEU A 258 12.07 0.62 9.82
N GLY A 259 10.94 0.61 10.53
CA GLY A 259 10.26 1.82 10.94
C GLY A 259 10.11 1.90 12.45
N GLY A 260 9.94 3.11 12.94
CA GLY A 260 9.72 3.35 14.36
C GLY A 260 9.02 4.68 14.64
N SER A 261 8.40 4.77 15.81
CA SER A 261 7.82 6.00 16.33
C SER A 261 7.93 6.09 17.85
N TYR A 262 7.97 7.31 18.34
CA TYR A 262 7.94 7.63 19.77
C TYR A 262 6.98 8.79 20.02
N ASN A 263 6.09 8.63 21.01
CA ASN A 263 5.17 9.67 21.45
C ASN A 263 5.71 10.37 22.71
N PHE A 264 6.12 11.63 22.55
CA PHE A 264 6.60 12.47 23.66
C PHE A 264 5.46 13.12 24.46
N GLY A 265 4.20 12.84 24.14
CA GLY A 265 3.02 13.50 24.69
C GLY A 265 2.39 14.43 23.65
N PRO A 266 2.88 15.68 23.52
CA PRO A 266 2.33 16.64 22.56
C PRO A 266 2.82 16.40 21.12
N VAL A 267 3.88 15.60 20.94
CA VAL A 267 4.50 15.34 19.64
C VAL A 267 4.80 13.85 19.49
N ARG A 268 4.34 13.27 18.39
CA ARG A 268 4.79 11.95 17.93
C ARG A 268 5.85 12.16 16.84
N VAL A 269 7.03 11.61 17.06
CA VAL A 269 8.10 11.53 16.06
C VAL A 269 8.10 10.13 15.47
N LEU A 270 8.33 10.01 14.17
CA LEU A 270 8.41 8.72 13.49
C LEU A 270 9.40 8.78 12.33
N GLY A 271 9.83 7.61 11.88
CA GLY A 271 10.71 7.50 10.73
C GLY A 271 10.81 6.08 10.21
N GLU A 272 11.38 5.96 9.03
CA GLU A 272 11.56 4.69 8.34
C GLU A 272 12.84 4.71 7.52
N TRP A 273 13.56 3.59 7.55
CA TRP A 273 14.56 3.23 6.57
C TRP A 273 14.05 2.08 5.72
N SER A 274 14.27 2.15 4.40
CA SER A 274 13.94 1.04 3.51
C SER A 274 15.03 0.79 2.47
N GLN A 275 15.08 -0.45 2.01
CA GLN A 275 15.93 -0.87 0.92
C GLN A 275 15.18 -1.83 0.01
N VAL A 276 15.03 -1.43 -1.24
CA VAL A 276 14.43 -2.25 -2.29
C VAL A 276 15.50 -2.65 -3.29
N ARG A 277 15.62 -3.95 -3.60
CA ARG A 277 16.60 -4.49 -4.54
C ARG A 277 15.96 -5.36 -5.60
N ASN A 278 16.40 -5.20 -6.86
CA ASN A 278 16.06 -6.14 -7.92
C ASN A 278 17.12 -7.24 -8.02
N ALA A 279 16.83 -8.45 -7.54
CA ALA A 279 17.77 -9.57 -7.60
C ALA A 279 17.47 -10.48 -8.80
N ARG A 280 18.47 -10.64 -9.67
CA ARG A 280 18.50 -11.64 -10.74
C ARG A 280 19.56 -12.70 -10.47
N SER A 281 19.24 -13.97 -10.73
CA SER A 281 20.13 -15.09 -10.39
C SER A 281 21.43 -15.17 -11.22
N ASP A 282 21.52 -14.42 -12.31
CA ASP A 282 22.63 -14.42 -13.28
C ASP A 282 23.51 -13.17 -13.23
N VAL A 283 23.13 -12.14 -12.45
CA VAL A 283 23.85 -10.86 -12.40
C VAL A 283 24.20 -10.51 -10.95
N ARG A 284 25.49 -10.27 -10.69
CA ARG A 284 25.98 -9.90 -9.35
C ARG A 284 25.62 -8.46 -8.95
N ALA A 285 25.48 -7.58 -9.93
CA ALA A 285 25.22 -6.17 -9.72
C ALA A 285 23.75 -5.84 -9.98
N THR A 286 23.08 -5.33 -8.94
CA THR A 286 21.62 -5.20 -8.90
C THR A 286 21.20 -3.78 -8.58
N ASP A 287 20.12 -3.33 -9.21
CA ASP A 287 19.51 -2.04 -8.92
C ASP A 287 19.02 -2.00 -7.48
N ARG A 288 19.30 -0.88 -6.80
CA ARG A 288 18.92 -0.66 -5.40
C ARG A 288 18.31 0.71 -5.20
N TYR A 289 17.28 0.78 -4.35
CA TYR A 289 16.65 2.00 -3.89
C TYR A 289 16.78 2.07 -2.37
N ASP A 290 17.58 3.00 -1.87
CA ASP A 290 17.79 3.22 -0.43
C ASP A 290 16.96 4.43 0.01
N GLY A 291 16.01 4.21 0.92
CA GLY A 291 15.05 5.19 1.39
C GLY A 291 15.25 5.58 2.85
N LEU A 292 15.02 6.86 3.15
CA LEU A 292 14.91 7.39 4.51
C LEU A 292 13.73 8.36 4.60
N LEU A 293 12.97 8.25 5.68
CA LEU A 293 11.85 9.11 6.04
C LEU A 293 12.01 9.53 7.51
N ALA A 294 11.79 10.81 7.78
CA ALA A 294 11.59 11.33 9.13
C ALA A 294 10.34 12.21 9.12
N GLY A 295 9.53 12.13 10.17
CA GLY A 295 8.30 12.88 10.25
C GLY A 295 7.81 13.10 11.67
N VAL A 296 6.88 14.04 11.79
CA VAL A 296 6.25 14.42 13.05
C VAL A 296 4.75 14.56 12.88
N GLN A 297 4.01 14.26 13.95
CA GLN A 297 2.59 14.51 14.10
C GLN A 297 2.36 15.23 15.44
N ILE A 298 1.69 16.38 15.40
CA ILE A 298 1.44 17.22 16.58
C ILE A 298 -0.07 17.41 16.71
N PRO A 299 -0.75 16.63 17.57
CA PRO A 299 -2.16 16.86 17.90
C PRO A 299 -2.30 18.03 18.88
N VAL A 300 -3.18 18.98 18.58
CA VAL A 300 -3.51 20.14 19.43
C VAL A 300 -5.03 20.32 19.46
N GLY A 301 -5.72 19.71 20.42
CA GLY A 301 -7.18 19.73 20.49
C GLY A 301 -7.83 19.15 19.22
N LEU A 302 -8.61 19.97 18.51
CA LEU A 302 -9.23 19.59 17.24
C LEU A 302 -8.27 19.63 16.03
N HIS A 303 -7.05 20.11 16.24
CA HIS A 303 -6.06 20.34 15.20
C HIS A 303 -5.02 19.23 15.16
N GLN A 304 -4.49 18.94 13.98
CA GLN A 304 -3.34 18.06 13.81
C GLN A 304 -2.39 18.66 12.77
N LEU A 305 -1.16 18.95 13.19
CA LEU A 305 -0.07 19.34 12.29
C LEU A 305 0.76 18.10 11.94
N ARG A 306 1.22 18.04 10.69
CA ARG A 306 2.02 16.95 10.14
C ARG A 306 3.15 17.53 9.31
N ALA A 307 4.35 16.96 9.43
CA ALA A 307 5.46 17.29 8.56
C ALA A 307 6.31 16.06 8.29
N SER A 308 6.91 15.98 7.10
CA SER A 308 7.89 14.95 6.79
C SER A 308 8.96 15.43 5.82
N VAL A 309 10.15 14.86 5.98
CA VAL A 309 11.24 14.90 5.00
C VAL A 309 11.60 13.48 4.62
N ALA A 310 11.83 13.26 3.33
CA ALA A 310 12.21 11.95 2.84
C ALA A 310 13.22 12.05 1.70
N ARG A 311 14.07 11.04 1.57
CA ARG A 311 15.00 10.87 0.47
C ARG A 311 15.00 9.43 -0.01
N VAL A 312 15.04 9.23 -1.33
CA VAL A 312 15.32 7.94 -1.94
C VAL A 312 16.50 8.09 -2.89
N GLN A 313 17.51 7.23 -2.73
CA GLN A 313 18.68 7.14 -3.58
C GLN A 313 18.58 5.89 -4.44
N PHE A 314 18.55 6.07 -5.75
CA PHE A 314 18.70 5.00 -6.73
C PHE A 314 20.19 4.77 -6.99
N LYS A 315 20.60 3.51 -6.85
CA LYS A 315 21.91 2.99 -7.23
C LYS A 315 21.74 2.05 -8.40
N ASN A 316 22.30 2.43 -9.54
CA ASN A 316 22.23 1.61 -10.75
C ASN A 316 23.20 0.44 -10.64
N GLY A 317 22.69 -0.79 -10.81
CA GLY A 317 23.50 -1.99 -10.71
C GLY A 317 24.58 -2.09 -11.79
N GLN A 318 24.39 -1.46 -12.95
CA GLN A 318 25.33 -1.48 -14.07
C GLN A 318 26.32 -0.30 -14.07
N GLY A 319 26.26 0.57 -13.05
CA GLY A 319 27.17 1.72 -12.94
C GLY A 319 26.95 2.81 -13.99
N THR A 320 25.80 2.83 -14.69
CA THR A 320 25.51 3.81 -15.74
C THR A 320 25.03 5.16 -15.22
N GLY A 321 24.88 5.30 -13.90
CA GLY A 321 24.56 6.55 -13.23
C GLY A 321 23.47 6.42 -12.17
N ASP A 322 23.63 7.18 -11.08
CA ASP A 322 22.70 7.19 -9.95
C ASP A 322 21.68 8.34 -10.05
N ALA A 323 20.56 8.22 -9.35
CA ALA A 323 19.58 9.29 -9.21
C ALA A 323 19.13 9.44 -7.76
N SER A 324 18.61 10.61 -7.38
CA SER A 324 18.01 10.81 -6.06
C SER A 324 16.77 11.68 -6.12
N VAL A 325 15.83 11.40 -5.22
CA VAL A 325 14.64 12.21 -5.01
C VAL A 325 14.57 12.61 -3.55
N ASN A 326 14.25 13.88 -3.30
CA ASN A 326 13.95 14.39 -1.96
C ASN A 326 12.53 14.94 -1.94
N LYS A 327 11.85 14.80 -0.81
CA LYS A 327 10.50 15.32 -0.58
C LYS A 327 10.43 16.04 0.76
N LEU A 328 9.76 17.19 0.78
CA LEU A 328 9.28 17.88 1.98
C LEU A 328 7.75 17.94 1.89
N ALA A 329 7.06 17.61 2.98
CA ALA A 329 5.62 17.76 3.08
C ALA A 329 5.23 18.45 4.40
N LEU A 330 4.20 19.30 4.33
CA LEU A 330 3.57 19.96 5.46
C LEU A 330 2.06 19.80 5.32
N GLY A 331 1.39 19.42 6.40
CA GLY A 331 -0.05 19.19 6.40
C GLY A 331 -0.71 19.62 7.69
N TYR A 332 -1.99 19.96 7.57
CA TYR A 332 -2.85 20.38 8.64
C TYR A 332 -4.22 19.72 8.50
N VAL A 333 -4.76 19.26 9.61
CA VAL A 333 -6.11 18.68 9.69
C VAL A 333 -6.87 19.37 10.82
N HIS A 334 -8.11 19.77 10.55
CA HIS A 334 -9.05 20.29 11.51
C HIS A 334 -10.26 19.35 11.62
N ASN A 335 -10.38 18.67 12.75
CA ASN A 335 -11.47 17.73 13.00
C ASN A 335 -12.74 18.50 13.42
N LEU A 336 -13.77 18.48 12.57
CA LEU A 336 -15.10 19.02 12.86
C LEU A 336 -15.91 18.06 13.76
N SER A 337 -15.62 16.76 13.65
CA SER A 337 -16.18 15.71 14.50
C SER A 337 -15.22 14.52 14.55
N LYS A 338 -15.59 13.44 15.26
CA LYS A 338 -14.85 12.17 15.21
C LYS A 338 -14.76 11.57 13.80
N ARG A 339 -15.70 11.92 12.91
CA ARG A 339 -15.86 11.33 11.56
C ARG A 339 -15.61 12.32 10.43
N THR A 340 -15.60 13.62 10.71
CA THR A 340 -15.54 14.68 9.69
C THR A 340 -14.35 15.59 9.94
N ALA A 341 -13.52 15.84 8.92
CA ALA A 341 -12.39 16.75 9.02
C ALA A 341 -12.13 17.54 7.73
N LEU A 342 -11.71 18.79 7.90
CA LEU A 342 -11.09 19.59 6.85
C LEU A 342 -9.58 19.37 6.89
N TYR A 343 -8.93 19.49 5.75
CA TYR A 343 -7.48 19.34 5.68
C TYR A 343 -6.86 20.18 4.58
N THR A 344 -5.57 20.48 4.75
CA THR A 344 -4.71 21.01 3.69
C THR A 344 -3.34 20.36 3.80
N THR A 345 -2.74 20.05 2.64
CA THR A 345 -1.38 19.52 2.56
C THR A 345 -0.64 20.18 1.41
N VAL A 346 0.64 20.48 1.60
CA VAL A 346 1.57 20.91 0.54
C VAL A 346 2.78 20.00 0.53
N SER A 347 3.33 19.75 -0.65
CA SER A 347 4.61 19.06 -0.78
C SER A 347 5.46 19.62 -1.92
N ARG A 348 6.77 19.49 -1.74
CA ARG A 348 7.79 19.83 -2.74
C ARG A 348 8.72 18.66 -2.93
N ILE A 349 8.93 18.30 -4.18
CA ILE A 349 9.81 17.22 -4.60
C ILE A 349 10.93 17.80 -5.45
N SER A 350 12.14 17.34 -5.22
CA SER A 350 13.31 17.64 -6.06
C SER A 350 13.97 16.35 -6.51
N VAL A 351 14.27 16.26 -7.80
CA VAL A 351 14.91 15.11 -8.44
C VAL A 351 16.28 15.55 -8.93
N SER A 352 17.31 14.76 -8.62
CA SER A 352 18.67 14.93 -9.12
C SER A 352 19.04 13.76 -10.02
N ASN A 353 19.61 14.07 -11.18
CA ASN A 353 19.99 13.10 -12.22
C ASN A 353 18.81 12.22 -12.66
N GLY A 354 17.60 12.78 -12.75
CA GLY A 354 16.37 12.05 -13.05
C GLY A 354 16.43 11.23 -14.35
N HIS A 355 17.25 11.64 -15.33
CA HIS A 355 17.49 10.88 -16.57
C HIS A 355 18.02 9.45 -16.38
N ASN A 356 18.64 9.13 -15.23
CA ASN A 356 19.24 7.81 -14.99
C ASN A 356 18.18 6.76 -14.67
N ASN A 357 16.98 7.19 -14.25
CA ASN A 357 15.84 6.31 -14.01
C ASN A 357 14.52 7.13 -14.01
N PRO A 358 14.12 7.71 -15.15
CA PRO A 358 13.08 8.72 -15.20
C PRO A 358 11.69 8.15 -14.86
N ALA A 359 11.45 6.87 -15.14
CA ALA A 359 10.15 6.24 -14.93
C ALA A 359 9.87 5.90 -13.46
N VAL A 360 10.92 5.66 -12.66
CA VAL A 360 10.80 5.33 -11.23
C VAL A 360 11.10 6.55 -10.35
N MET A 361 12.16 7.31 -10.70
CA MET A 361 12.63 8.48 -9.94
C MET A 361 11.99 9.80 -10.38
N GLY A 362 11.24 9.81 -11.49
CA GLY A 362 10.38 10.93 -11.90
C GLY A 362 9.13 11.03 -11.04
N VAL A 363 9.32 11.20 -9.73
CA VAL A 363 8.23 11.19 -8.75
C VAL A 363 7.39 12.46 -8.84
N THR A 364 6.07 12.28 -8.80
CA THR A 364 5.06 13.33 -8.62
C THR A 364 4.53 13.31 -7.17
N PRO A 365 3.74 14.31 -6.75
CA PRO A 365 3.22 14.36 -5.38
C PRO A 365 2.26 13.23 -5.00
N LEU A 366 1.77 12.44 -5.97
CA LEU A 366 0.77 11.39 -5.76
C LEU A 366 1.42 10.05 -5.36
N ALA A 367 0.63 9.19 -4.71
CA ALA A 367 1.04 7.83 -4.35
C ALA A 367 1.50 7.00 -5.57
N VAL A 368 0.98 7.36 -6.76
CA VAL A 368 1.32 6.75 -8.04
C VAL A 368 1.66 7.85 -9.05
N SER A 369 2.88 7.85 -9.59
CA SER A 369 3.37 8.86 -10.55
C SER A 369 3.10 8.52 -12.02
N SER A 370 1.98 7.84 -12.31
CA SER A 370 1.60 7.46 -13.68
C SER A 370 0.32 8.17 -14.13
N PRO A 371 0.37 8.99 -15.20
CA PRO A 371 -0.82 9.65 -15.76
C PRO A 371 -1.82 8.66 -16.38
N VAL A 372 -1.37 7.43 -16.68
CA VAL A 372 -2.24 6.34 -17.14
C VAL A 372 -3.19 5.87 -16.03
N ILE A 373 -2.82 6.07 -14.77
CA ILE A 373 -3.54 5.56 -13.60
C ILE A 373 -4.40 6.66 -12.97
N MET A 374 -3.88 7.89 -12.92
CA MET A 374 -4.58 9.06 -12.39
C MET A 374 -4.26 10.27 -13.27
N PRO A 375 -5.26 11.05 -13.74
CA PRO A 375 -5.01 12.29 -14.47
C PRO A 375 -4.10 13.22 -13.65
N GLN A 376 -2.86 13.40 -14.13
CA GLN A 376 -1.84 14.19 -13.45
C GLN A 376 -0.83 14.72 -14.48
N PRO A 377 -0.06 15.79 -14.15
CA PRO A 377 0.89 16.35 -15.09
C PRO A 377 2.11 15.41 -15.21
N ALA A 378 2.66 15.32 -16.41
CA ALA A 378 3.78 14.41 -16.71
C ALA A 378 5.07 15.20 -16.93
N TYR A 379 6.20 14.64 -16.49
CA TYR A 379 7.50 15.16 -16.90
C TYR A 379 7.68 15.03 -18.41
N SER A 380 8.41 15.95 -19.03
CA SER A 380 8.71 15.90 -20.47
C SER A 380 9.51 14.63 -20.78
N ASN A 381 9.06 13.90 -21.80
CA ASN A 381 9.72 12.73 -22.37
C ASN A 381 10.55 13.08 -23.63
N SER A 382 10.69 14.36 -23.97
CA SER A 382 11.46 14.79 -25.13
C SER A 382 12.93 14.38 -24.96
N PRO A 383 13.63 13.98 -26.04
CA PRO A 383 15.04 13.63 -25.97
C PRO A 383 15.87 14.74 -25.31
N GLY A 384 16.76 14.33 -24.40
CA GLY A 384 17.62 15.24 -23.63
C GLY A 384 16.94 15.93 -22.43
N MET A 385 15.66 15.64 -22.13
CA MET A 385 14.97 16.15 -20.93
C MET A 385 15.00 15.15 -19.77
N GLN A 386 14.93 15.67 -18.54
CA GLN A 386 14.84 14.87 -17.32
C GLN A 386 13.82 15.43 -16.31
N PRO A 387 13.26 14.59 -15.43
CA PRO A 387 12.52 15.05 -14.26
C PRO A 387 13.39 15.90 -13.34
N ARG A 388 12.88 17.04 -12.86
CA ARG A 388 13.63 17.95 -11.98
C ARG A 388 12.94 18.29 -10.67
N SER A 389 11.65 18.63 -10.70
CA SER A 389 10.91 18.95 -9.47
C SER A 389 9.42 18.80 -9.64
N ALA A 390 8.72 18.57 -8.54
CA ALA A 390 7.26 18.66 -8.49
C ALA A 390 6.77 19.44 -7.26
N LEU A 391 5.58 19.99 -7.36
CA LEU A 391 4.84 20.64 -6.28
C LEU A 391 3.44 20.03 -6.23
N GLY A 392 2.99 19.74 -5.01
CA GLY A 392 1.64 19.24 -4.73
C GLY A 392 0.95 20.10 -3.70
N PHE A 393 -0.34 20.30 -3.86
CA PHE A 393 -1.23 20.92 -2.90
C PHE A 393 -2.55 20.17 -2.91
N ASP A 394 -3.10 19.91 -1.72
CA ASP A 394 -4.46 19.42 -1.50
C ASP A 394 -5.14 20.32 -0.47
N ALA A 395 -6.42 20.61 -0.68
CA ALA A 395 -7.32 21.16 0.34
C ALA A 395 -8.68 20.47 0.21
N GLY A 396 -9.18 19.86 1.28
CA GLY A 396 -10.35 19.02 1.18
C GLY A 396 -11.12 18.75 2.45
N LEU A 397 -12.16 17.93 2.28
CA LEU A 397 -13.08 17.47 3.31
C LEU A 397 -13.10 15.94 3.26
N ARG A 398 -13.05 15.34 4.45
CA ARG A 398 -13.17 13.90 4.65
C ARG A 398 -14.31 13.58 5.59
N MET A 399 -15.14 12.61 5.23
CA MET A 399 -16.18 12.02 6.08
C MET A 399 -16.01 10.49 6.16
N MET A 400 -16.21 9.94 7.36
CA MET A 400 -16.21 8.50 7.63
C MET A 400 -17.62 8.09 8.11
N PHE A 401 -18.04 6.85 7.82
CA PHE A 401 -19.32 6.33 8.31
C PHE A 401 -19.22 4.89 8.82
#